data_AF-A0A126Q3D8-F1
#
_entry.id   AF-A0A126Q3D8-F1
#
_cell.length_a   1.000
_cell.length_b   1.000
_cell.length_c   1.000
_cell.angle_alpha   90.00
_cell.angle_beta   90.00
_cell.angle_gamma   90.00
#
_symmetry.space_group_name_H-M   'P 1'
#
loop_
_entity.id
_entity.type
_entity.pdbx_description
1 polymer ?
#
loop_
_entity_poly.entity_id
_entity_poly.type
_entity_poly.pdbx_seq_one_letter_code
_entity_poly.pdbx_strand_id
1 'polypeptide(L)'
;MLRTLTLLSAAILATHVSHTAMAQEVSSNDVVQPPASANVESADQSNHFQTAFLRRQVNQTMSVGRAISSIAGHYPQEIVSIVDIALDTYPDKYREIIFAAISAQPASTEEIVQLAIEKEVSSCPNIVQLAIKAEPTYVDFVVQAAAVSTPEELDEIVRVAVLTQPDAADSIVQTLSQEHPNKIVDIMTSALNAVPFVGEYVVDALLAVFPNEAETVVETAVRESAQQREQVMRILNTAQHAGVSQDKLKEYAMSAGLSEDDFNSALGN
;
A
#
# COMPACT_ATOMS: atom_id res chain seq x y z
N MET A 1 18.63 -16.91 -54.64
CA MET A 1 19.00 -15.52 -54.98
C MET A 1 18.53 -14.65 -53.83
N LEU A 2 19.27 -13.80 -53.14
CA LEU A 2 20.68 -13.46 -53.06
C LEU A 2 20.86 -12.85 -51.65
N ARG A 3 21.94 -13.19 -50.94
CA ARG A 3 22.40 -12.61 -49.66
C ARG A 3 22.91 -11.17 -49.84
N THR A 4 22.99 -10.39 -48.75
CA THR A 4 24.04 -9.39 -48.34
C THR A 4 23.40 -8.31 -47.45
N LEU A 5 24.07 -7.55 -46.58
CA LEU A 5 25.22 -7.69 -45.68
C LEU A 5 25.16 -6.42 -44.78
N THR A 6 25.64 -6.54 -43.55
CA THR A 6 25.93 -5.49 -42.55
C THR A 6 26.73 -4.30 -43.08
N LEU A 7 26.59 -3.10 -42.45
CA LEU A 7 27.71 -2.17 -42.21
C LEU A 7 27.42 -1.15 -41.07
N LEU A 8 28.42 -1.02 -40.19
CA LEU A 8 28.65 -0.02 -39.14
C LEU A 8 28.60 1.43 -39.65
N SER A 9 28.23 2.37 -38.78
CA SER A 9 28.97 3.64 -38.67
C SER A 9 28.81 4.29 -37.29
N ALA A 10 29.94 4.41 -36.61
CA ALA A 10 30.16 5.28 -35.47
C ALA A 10 30.42 6.71 -35.97
N ALA A 11 29.94 7.72 -35.23
CA ALA A 11 30.42 9.08 -35.35
C ALA A 11 30.60 9.67 -33.94
N ILE A 12 31.86 9.65 -33.50
CA ILE A 12 32.40 10.47 -32.42
C ILE A 12 32.62 11.86 -33.02
N LEU A 13 32.07 12.91 -32.42
CA LEU A 13 32.65 14.25 -32.52
C LEU A 13 32.96 14.77 -31.12
N ALA A 14 34.26 14.88 -30.89
CA ALA A 14 34.87 15.67 -29.83
C ALA A 14 34.91 17.16 -30.21
N THR A 15 35.38 17.94 -29.24
CA THR A 15 35.89 19.33 -29.26
C THR A 15 34.90 20.40 -28.76
N HIS A 16 35.21 21.31 -27.82
CA HIS A 16 36.50 21.91 -27.44
C HIS A 16 36.57 22.29 -25.95
N VAL A 17 37.78 22.11 -25.39
CA VAL A 17 38.28 22.76 -24.17
C VAL A 17 38.70 24.19 -24.50
N SER A 18 38.44 25.13 -23.60
CA SER A 18 39.30 26.30 -23.42
C SER A 18 39.24 26.76 -21.97
N HIS A 19 40.24 26.34 -21.20
CA HIS A 19 40.67 27.02 -19.99
C HIS A 19 41.33 28.35 -20.39
N THR A 20 40.91 29.45 -19.78
CA THR A 20 41.79 30.59 -19.55
C THR A 20 41.73 30.94 -18.07
N ALA A 21 42.83 30.66 -17.38
CA ALA A 21 43.15 31.17 -16.07
C ALA A 21 43.91 32.49 -16.25
N MET A 22 43.47 33.55 -15.59
CA MET A 22 44.29 34.72 -15.28
C MET A 22 43.92 35.16 -13.86
N ALA A 23 44.90 35.08 -12.96
CA ALA A 23 44.85 35.61 -11.62
C ALA A 23 45.20 37.10 -11.64
N GLN A 24 44.46 37.93 -10.90
CA GLN A 24 45.01 39.15 -10.31
C GLN A 24 44.25 39.53 -9.03
N GLU A 25 45.03 39.95 -8.04
CA GLU A 25 44.72 40.14 -6.63
C GLU A 25 44.03 41.48 -6.27
N VAL A 26 43.24 41.42 -5.17
CA VAL A 26 42.98 42.43 -4.11
C VAL A 26 42.06 43.64 -4.41
N SER A 27 40.88 43.68 -3.76
CA SER A 27 40.62 44.55 -2.58
C SER A 27 39.13 44.54 -2.12
N SER A 28 38.93 44.12 -0.86
CA SER A 28 38.05 44.64 0.21
C SER A 28 36.56 45.02 -0.01
N ASN A 29 35.72 44.46 0.89
CA ASN A 29 34.37 44.85 1.35
C ASN A 29 33.20 44.79 0.35
N ASP A 30 32.28 43.84 0.54
CA ASP A 30 31.01 44.11 1.26
C ASP A 30 30.17 42.84 1.49
N VAL A 31 29.59 42.77 2.70
CA VAL A 31 28.40 42.04 3.18
C VAL A 31 28.10 40.63 2.62
N VAL A 32 28.28 39.64 3.50
CA VAL A 32 27.64 38.31 3.42
C VAL A 32 26.12 38.48 3.62
N GLN A 33 25.33 38.14 2.61
CA GLN A 33 23.88 37.98 2.71
C GLN A 33 23.53 36.52 2.33
N PRO A 34 22.80 35.77 3.16
CA PRO A 34 22.51 34.36 2.90
C PRO A 34 21.50 34.20 1.75
N PRO A 35 21.60 33.16 0.90
CA PRO A 35 20.65 32.92 -0.18
C PRO A 35 19.43 32.19 0.38
N ALA A 36 18.37 32.91 0.73
CA ALA A 36 17.13 32.30 1.24
C ALA A 36 15.86 32.65 0.44
N SER A 37 15.95 33.49 -0.60
CA SER A 37 14.73 34.09 -1.20
C SER A 37 14.40 33.68 -2.64
N ALA A 38 15.30 32.98 -3.36
CA ALA A 38 15.04 32.64 -4.77
C ALA A 38 14.15 31.40 -4.98
N ASN A 39 14.14 30.45 -4.04
CA ASN A 39 13.38 29.19 -4.19
C ASN A 39 11.88 29.33 -3.91
N VAL A 40 11.48 30.31 -3.10
CA VAL A 40 10.09 30.46 -2.65
C VAL A 40 9.23 31.09 -3.75
N GLU A 41 9.75 32.07 -4.49
CA GLU A 41 9.01 32.74 -5.58
C GLU A 41 8.76 31.81 -6.78
N SER A 42 9.67 30.89 -7.09
CA SER A 42 9.51 29.95 -8.21
C SER A 42 8.49 28.85 -7.94
N ALA A 43 8.44 28.34 -6.69
CA ALA A 43 7.47 27.32 -6.29
C ALA A 43 6.05 27.87 -6.27
N ASP A 44 5.86 29.09 -5.77
CA ASP A 44 4.56 29.74 -5.68
C ASP A 44 3.97 30.06 -7.06
N GLN A 45 4.81 30.47 -8.02
CA GLN A 45 4.39 30.66 -9.41
C GLN A 45 4.00 29.35 -10.11
N SER A 46 4.73 28.26 -9.86
CA SER A 46 4.44 26.93 -10.41
C SER A 46 3.09 26.41 -9.89
N ASN A 47 2.87 26.50 -8.58
CA ASN A 47 1.62 26.11 -7.94
C ASN A 47 0.43 26.93 -8.46
N HIS A 48 0.61 28.24 -8.67
CA HIS A 48 -0.43 29.08 -9.26
C HIS A 48 -0.79 28.63 -10.69
N PHE A 49 0.21 28.30 -11.52
CA PHE A 49 -0.03 27.79 -12.87
C PHE A 49 -0.76 26.44 -12.86
N GLN A 50 -0.29 25.48 -12.06
CA GLN A 50 -0.90 24.16 -11.91
C GLN A 50 -2.33 24.25 -11.39
N THR A 51 -2.60 25.14 -10.43
CA THR A 51 -3.96 25.43 -9.92
C THR A 51 -4.87 25.97 -11.02
N ALA A 52 -4.39 26.95 -11.81
CA ALA A 52 -5.16 27.53 -12.91
C ALA A 52 -5.44 26.48 -14.01
N PHE A 53 -4.45 25.65 -14.31
CA PHE A 53 -4.57 24.54 -15.25
C PHE A 53 -5.60 23.50 -14.77
N LEU A 54 -5.51 23.05 -13.52
CA LEU A 54 -6.46 22.13 -12.92
C LEU A 54 -7.89 22.68 -12.99
N ARG A 55 -8.11 23.92 -12.53
CA ARG A 55 -9.44 24.56 -12.58
C ARG A 55 -10.00 24.63 -14.00
N ARG A 56 -9.15 24.94 -14.99
CA ARG A 56 -9.55 24.93 -16.40
C ARG A 56 -9.96 23.53 -16.84
N GLN A 57 -9.21 22.50 -16.48
CA GLN A 57 -9.53 21.12 -16.82
C GLN A 57 -10.85 20.67 -16.18
N VAL A 58 -11.05 20.96 -14.90
CA VAL A 58 -12.31 20.67 -14.18
C VAL A 58 -13.51 21.35 -14.84
N ASN A 59 -13.38 22.61 -15.25
CA ASN A 59 -14.44 23.33 -15.97
C ASN A 59 -14.77 22.70 -17.34
N GLN A 60 -13.79 22.10 -18.01
CA GLN A 60 -14.00 21.44 -19.30
C GLN A 60 -14.60 20.04 -19.15
N THR A 61 -14.20 19.29 -18.12
CA THR A 61 -14.66 17.91 -17.88
C THR A 61 -15.91 17.82 -17.01
N MET A 62 -16.30 18.92 -16.35
CA MET A 62 -17.39 19.02 -15.36
C MET A 62 -17.22 18.07 -14.15
N SER A 63 -16.03 17.51 -13.94
CA SER A 63 -15.72 16.58 -12.84
C SER A 63 -14.24 16.63 -12.51
N VAL A 64 -13.94 16.64 -11.21
CA VAL A 64 -12.58 16.69 -10.69
C VAL A 64 -11.84 15.39 -11.01
N GLY A 65 -12.46 14.24 -10.79
CA GLY A 65 -11.87 12.94 -11.10
C GLY A 65 -11.56 12.78 -12.58
N ARG A 66 -12.48 13.18 -13.47
CA ARG A 66 -12.22 13.16 -14.92
C ARG A 66 -11.07 14.07 -15.33
N ALA A 67 -10.93 15.23 -14.68
CA ALA A 67 -9.79 16.11 -14.91
C ALA A 67 -8.50 15.44 -14.44
N ILE A 68 -8.47 14.89 -13.22
CA ILE A 68 -7.32 14.18 -12.66
C ILE A 68 -6.89 12.99 -13.53
N SER A 69 -7.81 12.09 -13.91
CA SER A 69 -7.47 10.96 -14.78
C SER A 69 -6.96 11.42 -16.16
N SER A 70 -7.53 12.50 -16.71
CA SER A 70 -7.05 13.07 -17.97
C SER A 70 -5.65 13.66 -17.83
N ILE A 71 -5.32 14.30 -16.71
CA ILE A 71 -3.99 14.85 -16.44
C ILE A 71 -2.99 13.71 -16.22
N ALA A 72 -3.32 12.73 -15.37
CA ALA A 72 -2.49 11.55 -15.11
C ALA A 72 -2.09 10.82 -16.40
N GLY A 73 -3.04 10.65 -17.34
CA GLY A 73 -2.76 9.98 -18.61
C GLY A 73 -1.81 10.72 -19.56
N HIS A 74 -1.64 12.04 -19.40
CA HIS A 74 -0.75 12.85 -20.26
C HIS A 74 0.50 13.34 -19.53
N TYR A 75 0.44 13.48 -18.21
CA TYR A 75 1.47 14.02 -17.34
C TYR A 75 1.63 13.16 -16.08
N PRO A 76 1.99 11.87 -16.24
CA PRO A 76 2.07 10.93 -15.11
C PRO A 76 3.11 11.35 -14.06
N GLN A 77 4.15 12.08 -14.46
CA GLN A 77 5.21 12.57 -13.56
C GLN A 77 4.75 13.71 -12.64
N GLU A 78 3.68 14.41 -13.02
CA GLU A 78 3.16 15.58 -12.28
C GLU A 78 1.98 15.21 -11.39
N ILE A 79 1.53 13.95 -11.40
CA ILE A 79 0.24 13.57 -10.80
C ILE A 79 0.20 13.85 -9.30
N VAL A 80 1.28 13.60 -8.56
CA VAL A 80 1.33 13.79 -7.11
C VAL A 80 1.18 15.28 -6.76
N SER A 81 1.90 16.16 -7.46
CA SER A 81 1.78 17.61 -7.32
C SER A 81 0.38 18.12 -7.71
N ILE A 82 -0.24 17.54 -8.74
CA ILE A 82 -1.61 17.91 -9.13
C ILE A 82 -2.64 17.42 -8.11
N VAL A 83 -2.46 16.23 -7.53
CA VAL A 83 -3.31 15.70 -6.45
C VAL A 83 -3.18 16.56 -5.20
N ASP A 84 -1.98 16.97 -4.84
CA ASP A 84 -1.70 17.90 -3.73
C ASP A 84 -2.55 19.17 -3.85
N ILE A 85 -2.46 19.85 -4.99
CA ILE A 85 -3.24 21.04 -5.30
C ILE A 85 -4.75 20.74 -5.35
N ALA A 86 -5.15 19.58 -5.87
CA ALA A 86 -6.55 19.20 -5.98
C ALA A 86 -7.19 18.97 -4.62
N LEU A 87 -6.48 18.32 -3.68
CA LEU A 87 -6.96 18.10 -2.32
C LEU A 87 -7.11 19.43 -1.56
N ASP A 88 -6.22 20.40 -1.80
CA ASP A 88 -6.34 21.74 -1.23
C ASP A 88 -7.49 22.56 -1.87
N THR A 89 -7.69 22.41 -3.19
CA THR A 89 -8.69 23.20 -3.92
C THR A 89 -10.11 22.63 -3.78
N TYR A 90 -10.23 21.30 -3.69
CA TYR A 90 -11.50 20.59 -3.66
C TYR A 90 -11.52 19.50 -2.56
N PRO A 91 -11.34 19.87 -1.27
CA PRO A 91 -11.24 18.90 -0.17
C PRO A 91 -12.46 17.98 -0.06
N ASP A 92 -13.66 18.51 -0.31
CA ASP A 92 -14.92 17.74 -0.32
C ASP A 92 -14.97 16.66 -1.42
N LYS A 93 -14.04 16.70 -2.37
CA LYS A 93 -13.91 15.76 -3.49
C LYS A 93 -12.75 14.78 -3.33
N TYR A 94 -12.13 14.70 -2.15
CA TYR A 94 -10.96 13.82 -1.92
C TYR A 94 -11.17 12.39 -2.41
N ARG A 95 -12.37 11.81 -2.20
CA ARG A 95 -12.67 10.44 -2.67
C ARG A 95 -12.53 10.29 -4.18
N GLU A 96 -13.07 11.27 -4.91
CA GLU A 96 -13.03 11.29 -6.37
C GLU A 96 -11.60 11.53 -6.87
N ILE A 97 -10.85 12.41 -6.21
CA ILE A 97 -9.46 12.75 -6.55
C ILE A 97 -8.53 11.55 -6.37
N ILE A 98 -8.51 10.96 -5.16
CA ILE A 98 -7.63 9.84 -4.82
C ILE A 98 -7.93 8.64 -5.71
N PHE A 99 -9.22 8.28 -5.86
CA PHE A 99 -9.62 7.15 -6.71
C PHE A 99 -9.20 7.38 -8.16
N ALA A 100 -9.47 8.57 -8.72
CA ALA A 100 -9.13 8.88 -10.10
C ALA A 100 -7.62 8.91 -10.37
N ALA A 101 -6.83 9.37 -9.39
CA ALA A 101 -5.38 9.44 -9.50
C ALA A 101 -4.74 8.05 -9.44
N ILE A 102 -5.11 7.25 -8.44
CA ILE A 102 -4.58 5.89 -8.25
C ILE A 102 -4.96 4.99 -9.43
N SER A 103 -6.24 4.98 -9.84
CA SER A 103 -6.68 4.16 -10.98
C SER A 103 -6.03 4.57 -12.30
N ALA A 104 -5.66 5.84 -12.46
CA ALA A 104 -5.00 6.31 -13.69
C ALA A 104 -3.48 6.13 -13.67
N GLN A 105 -2.86 6.18 -12.48
CA GLN A 105 -1.42 6.05 -12.29
C GLN A 105 -1.10 5.19 -11.05
N PRO A 106 -1.25 3.85 -11.14
CA PRO A 106 -0.94 2.93 -10.05
C PRO A 106 0.46 3.06 -9.45
N ALA A 107 1.45 3.40 -10.28
CA ALA A 107 2.84 3.55 -9.85
C ALA A 107 3.05 4.70 -8.83
N SER A 108 2.08 5.61 -8.67
CA SER A 108 2.13 6.71 -7.70
C SER A 108 1.25 6.45 -6.47
N THR A 109 0.75 5.22 -6.29
CA THR A 109 -0.20 4.87 -5.21
C THR A 109 0.35 5.19 -3.83
N GLU A 110 1.58 4.78 -3.54
CA GLU A 110 2.25 4.99 -2.24
C GLU A 110 2.30 6.47 -1.88
N GLU A 111 2.82 7.30 -2.79
CA GLU A 111 2.95 8.76 -2.61
C GLU A 111 1.58 9.44 -2.47
N ILE A 112 0.57 9.02 -3.24
CA ILE A 112 -0.79 9.58 -3.16
C ILE A 112 -1.47 9.23 -1.83
N VAL A 113 -1.28 8.00 -1.33
CA VAL A 113 -1.83 7.57 -0.04
C VAL A 113 -1.17 8.35 1.09
N GLN A 114 0.15 8.44 1.09
CA GLN A 114 0.90 9.20 2.09
C GLN A 114 0.45 10.67 2.10
N LEU A 115 0.39 11.30 0.93
CA LEU A 115 -0.08 12.68 0.77
C LEU A 115 -1.50 12.89 1.32
N ALA A 116 -2.42 11.96 1.06
CA ALA A 116 -3.79 12.05 1.56
C ALA A 116 -3.86 11.93 3.09
N ILE A 117 -3.03 11.08 3.69
CA ILE A 117 -2.93 10.92 5.14
C ILE A 117 -2.32 12.18 5.77
N GLU A 118 -1.21 12.68 5.23
CA GLU A 118 -0.52 13.89 5.69
C GLU A 118 -1.42 15.13 5.64
N LYS A 119 -2.31 15.21 4.65
CA LYS A 119 -3.31 16.29 4.54
C LYS A 119 -4.55 16.09 5.39
N GLU A 120 -4.67 14.96 6.10
CA GLU A 120 -5.80 14.64 6.96
C GLU A 120 -7.18 14.77 6.26
N VAL A 121 -7.24 14.46 4.95
CA VAL A 121 -8.49 14.62 4.17
C VAL A 121 -9.58 13.64 4.60
N SER A 122 -9.19 12.56 5.30
CA SER A 122 -10.06 11.59 5.95
C SER A 122 -9.25 10.79 6.98
N SER A 123 -9.89 9.83 7.64
CA SER A 123 -9.16 8.86 8.47
C SER A 123 -8.32 7.92 7.61
N CYS A 124 -7.17 7.48 8.12
CA CYS A 124 -6.27 6.56 7.42
C CYS A 124 -7.00 5.29 6.91
N PRO A 125 -7.87 4.61 7.69
CA PRO A 125 -8.58 3.42 7.21
C PRO A 125 -9.51 3.71 6.02
N ASN A 126 -10.12 4.90 5.97
CA ASN A 126 -10.95 5.29 4.83
C ASN A 126 -10.11 5.53 3.57
N ILE A 127 -8.92 6.10 3.72
CA ILE A 127 -7.97 6.31 2.61
C ILE A 127 -7.47 4.96 2.10
N VAL A 128 -7.06 4.06 3.00
CA VAL A 128 -6.64 2.68 2.68
C VAL A 128 -7.74 1.94 1.91
N GLN A 129 -8.97 1.93 2.43
CA GLN A 129 -10.08 1.28 1.74
C GLN A 129 -10.30 1.85 0.33
N LEU A 130 -10.23 3.17 0.20
CA LEU A 130 -10.44 3.84 -1.08
C LEU A 130 -9.34 3.49 -2.09
N ALA A 131 -8.09 3.52 -1.66
CA ALA A 131 -6.93 3.22 -2.49
C ALA A 131 -6.93 1.76 -2.97
N ILE A 132 -7.19 0.81 -2.08
CA ILE A 132 -7.30 -0.62 -2.45
C ILE A 132 -8.45 -0.84 -3.44
N LYS A 133 -9.60 -0.17 -3.25
CA LYS A 133 -10.70 -0.24 -4.22
C LYS A 133 -10.35 0.36 -5.57
N ALA A 134 -9.49 1.38 -5.60
CA ALA A 134 -9.06 2.04 -6.82
C ALA A 134 -8.06 1.20 -7.61
N GLU A 135 -7.15 0.49 -6.91
CA GLU A 135 -6.18 -0.42 -7.50
C GLU A 135 -5.84 -1.58 -6.54
N PRO A 136 -6.56 -2.72 -6.64
CA PRO A 136 -6.35 -3.86 -5.74
C PRO A 136 -4.97 -4.50 -5.85
N THR A 137 -4.34 -4.42 -7.02
CA THR A 137 -3.03 -5.05 -7.27
C THR A 137 -1.88 -4.35 -6.53
N TYR A 138 -2.09 -3.11 -6.05
CA TYR A 138 -1.11 -2.31 -5.33
C TYR A 138 -1.35 -2.28 -3.81
N VAL A 139 -2.13 -3.24 -3.30
CA VAL A 139 -2.50 -3.28 -1.88
C VAL A 139 -1.31 -3.24 -0.92
N ASP A 140 -0.21 -3.93 -1.25
CA ASP A 140 1.01 -3.94 -0.42
C ASP A 140 1.58 -2.53 -0.22
N PHE A 141 1.66 -1.73 -1.29
CA PHE A 141 2.12 -0.35 -1.23
C PHE A 141 1.16 0.55 -0.45
N VAL A 142 -0.15 0.31 -0.55
CA VAL A 142 -1.16 1.07 0.21
C VAL A 142 -0.99 0.82 1.71
N VAL A 143 -0.91 -0.44 2.12
CA VAL A 143 -0.82 -0.79 3.54
C VAL A 143 0.53 -0.39 4.13
N GLN A 144 1.61 -0.48 3.35
CA GLN A 144 2.94 0.01 3.73
C GLN A 144 2.92 1.53 3.97
N ALA A 145 2.43 2.32 2.99
CA ALA A 145 2.34 3.77 3.13
C ALA A 145 1.53 4.17 4.38
N ALA A 146 0.40 3.49 4.60
CA ALA A 146 -0.47 3.73 5.73
C ALA A 146 0.19 3.34 7.08
N ALA A 147 0.82 2.17 7.15
CA ALA A 147 1.45 1.69 8.38
C ALA A 147 2.66 2.52 8.79
N VAL A 148 3.40 3.06 7.82
CA VAL A 148 4.49 4.01 8.06
C VAL A 148 3.96 5.37 8.51
N SER A 149 2.87 5.85 7.90
CA SER A 149 2.32 7.19 8.18
C SER A 149 1.57 7.25 9.51
N THR A 150 0.86 6.19 9.88
CA THR A 150 0.06 6.09 11.12
C THR A 150 0.28 4.74 11.81
N PRO A 151 1.46 4.50 12.42
CA PRO A 151 1.79 3.22 13.05
C PRO A 151 0.84 2.82 14.19
N GLU A 152 0.20 3.80 14.84
CA GLU A 152 -0.79 3.60 15.89
C GLU A 152 -2.13 3.05 15.39
N GLU A 153 -2.43 3.17 14.10
CA GLU A 153 -3.64 2.63 13.46
C GLU A 153 -3.39 1.28 12.77
N LEU A 154 -2.23 0.65 12.98
CA LEU A 154 -1.82 -0.59 12.29
C LEU A 154 -2.90 -1.69 12.33
N ASP A 155 -3.51 -1.93 13.49
CA ASP A 155 -4.54 -2.97 13.63
C ASP A 155 -5.75 -2.69 12.72
N GLU A 156 -6.17 -1.43 12.63
CA GLU A 156 -7.31 -1.02 11.83
C GLU A 156 -6.96 -0.97 10.33
N ILE A 157 -5.74 -0.61 9.98
CA ILE A 157 -5.20 -0.70 8.61
C ILE A 157 -5.24 -2.14 8.13
N VAL A 158 -4.70 -3.08 8.92
CA VAL A 158 -4.74 -4.52 8.62
C VAL A 158 -6.18 -4.96 8.42
N ARG A 159 -7.05 -4.69 9.40
CA ARG A 159 -8.47 -5.08 9.39
C ARG A 159 -9.18 -4.60 8.13
N VAL A 160 -9.04 -3.32 7.78
CA VAL A 160 -9.70 -2.73 6.62
C VAL A 160 -9.10 -3.25 5.31
N ALA A 161 -7.78 -3.43 5.24
CA ALA A 161 -7.12 -3.94 4.05
C ALA A 161 -7.58 -5.37 3.73
N VAL A 162 -7.56 -6.27 4.71
CA VAL A 162 -7.98 -7.66 4.49
C VAL A 162 -9.47 -7.77 4.21
N LEU A 163 -10.32 -6.93 4.84
CA LEU A 163 -11.75 -6.90 4.51
C LEU A 163 -12.04 -6.36 3.10
N THR A 164 -11.20 -5.44 2.62
CA THR A 164 -11.38 -4.82 1.31
C THR A 164 -10.85 -5.73 0.20
N GLN A 165 -9.73 -6.42 0.44
CA GLN A 165 -9.12 -7.36 -0.49
C GLN A 165 -8.74 -8.67 0.22
N PRO A 166 -9.72 -9.55 0.50
CA PRO A 166 -9.48 -10.84 1.18
C PRO A 166 -8.50 -11.75 0.43
N ASP A 167 -8.53 -11.72 -0.90
CA ASP A 167 -7.66 -12.55 -1.75
C ASP A 167 -6.17 -12.18 -1.62
N ALA A 168 -5.86 -10.99 -1.10
CA ALA A 168 -4.49 -10.53 -0.85
C ALA A 168 -4.12 -10.54 0.63
N ALA A 169 -4.95 -11.12 1.50
CA ALA A 169 -4.72 -11.10 2.95
C ALA A 169 -3.37 -11.70 3.34
N ASP A 170 -2.93 -12.77 2.66
CA ASP A 170 -1.62 -13.38 2.87
C ASP A 170 -0.48 -12.39 2.57
N SER A 171 -0.56 -11.69 1.43
CA SER A 171 0.43 -10.70 1.01
C SER A 171 0.48 -9.52 1.99
N ILE A 172 -0.69 -9.02 2.41
CA ILE A 172 -0.82 -7.92 3.37
C ILE A 172 -0.13 -8.29 4.70
N VAL A 173 -0.47 -9.46 5.25
CA VAL A 173 0.12 -9.93 6.52
C VAL A 173 1.63 -10.10 6.37
N GLN A 174 2.08 -10.68 5.26
CA GLN A 174 3.50 -10.89 5.00
C GLN A 174 4.27 -9.57 4.91
N THR A 175 3.79 -8.62 4.10
CA THR A 175 4.41 -7.30 3.90
C THR A 175 4.51 -6.55 5.22
N LEU A 176 3.40 -6.41 5.94
CA LEU A 176 3.37 -5.68 7.21
C LEU A 176 4.19 -6.37 8.32
N SER A 177 4.24 -7.70 8.33
CA SER A 177 5.05 -8.47 9.29
C SER A 177 6.55 -8.29 9.05
N GLN A 178 6.98 -8.14 7.79
CA GLN A 178 8.37 -7.89 7.45
C GLN A 178 8.81 -6.47 7.84
N GLU A 179 7.92 -5.49 7.65
CA GLU A 179 8.19 -4.09 7.97
C GLU A 179 8.09 -3.78 9.46
N HIS A 180 7.19 -4.48 10.16
CA HIS A 180 6.97 -4.32 11.60
C HIS A 180 7.13 -5.66 12.36
N PRO A 181 8.35 -6.22 12.46
CA PRO A 181 8.58 -7.52 13.10
C PRO A 181 8.14 -7.58 14.57
N ASN A 182 8.16 -6.45 15.27
CA ASN A 182 7.71 -6.30 16.65
C ASN A 182 6.18 -6.26 16.80
N LYS A 183 5.44 -6.22 15.69
CA LYS A 183 3.98 -6.13 15.61
C LYS A 183 3.34 -7.32 14.90
N ILE A 184 4.11 -8.35 14.60
CA ILE A 184 3.65 -9.57 13.92
C ILE A 184 2.38 -10.15 14.55
N VAL A 185 2.32 -10.17 15.88
CA VAL A 185 1.18 -10.70 16.65
C VAL A 185 -0.07 -9.87 16.40
N ASP A 186 0.03 -8.56 16.58
CA ASP A 186 -1.06 -7.61 16.42
C ASP A 186 -1.62 -7.69 14.98
N ILE A 187 -0.73 -7.78 13.98
CA ILE A 187 -1.07 -7.94 12.56
C ILE A 187 -1.82 -9.26 12.32
N MET A 188 -1.26 -10.39 12.79
CA MET A 188 -1.84 -11.72 12.61
C MET A 188 -3.21 -11.84 13.29
N THR A 189 -3.34 -11.36 14.52
CA THR A 189 -4.60 -11.37 15.27
C THR A 189 -5.64 -10.48 14.60
N SER A 190 -5.26 -9.28 14.13
CA SER A 190 -6.19 -8.39 13.42
C SER A 190 -6.69 -9.02 12.12
N ALA A 191 -5.78 -9.61 11.33
CA ALA A 191 -6.14 -10.30 10.09
C ALA A 191 -7.07 -11.51 10.33
N LEU A 192 -6.77 -12.34 11.33
CA LEU A 192 -7.57 -13.51 11.69
C LEU A 192 -9.00 -13.13 12.10
N ASN A 193 -9.13 -12.06 12.90
CA ASN A 193 -10.44 -11.56 13.36
C ASN A 193 -11.26 -10.94 12.22
N ALA A 194 -10.60 -10.41 11.20
CA ALA A 194 -11.24 -9.69 10.12
C ALA A 194 -11.69 -10.61 8.98
N VAL A 195 -10.87 -11.59 8.63
CA VAL A 195 -11.12 -12.50 7.51
C VAL A 195 -10.79 -13.95 7.91
N PRO A 196 -11.77 -14.87 7.89
CA PRO A 196 -11.54 -16.27 8.24
C PRO A 196 -10.70 -17.05 7.23
N PHE A 197 -10.42 -16.45 6.07
CA PHE A 197 -9.74 -17.11 4.95
C PHE A 197 -8.21 -17.13 5.10
N VAL A 198 -7.63 -16.34 6.01
CA VAL A 198 -6.17 -16.30 6.26
C VAL A 198 -5.70 -17.47 7.15
N GLY A 199 -6.60 -18.43 7.42
CA GLY A 199 -6.58 -19.28 8.61
C GLY A 199 -5.54 -20.40 8.68
N GLU A 200 -4.83 -20.81 7.62
CA GLU A 200 -3.84 -21.89 7.76
C GLU A 200 -2.47 -21.37 8.23
N TYR A 201 -1.83 -20.50 7.45
CA TYR A 201 -0.51 -19.96 7.78
C TYR A 201 -0.52 -19.06 9.01
N VAL A 202 -1.55 -18.22 9.17
CA VAL A 202 -1.65 -17.34 10.35
C VAL A 202 -1.79 -18.16 11.62
N VAL A 203 -2.57 -19.24 11.58
CA VAL A 203 -2.70 -20.15 12.72
C VAL A 203 -1.37 -20.88 12.97
N ASP A 204 -0.72 -21.40 11.94
CA ASP A 204 0.59 -22.07 12.08
C ASP A 204 1.64 -21.12 12.71
N ALA A 205 1.74 -19.89 12.20
CA ALA A 205 2.66 -18.89 12.68
C ALA A 205 2.34 -18.44 14.12
N LEU A 206 1.06 -18.20 14.43
CA LEU A 206 0.64 -17.85 15.79
C LEU A 206 0.90 -18.99 16.78
N LEU A 207 0.68 -20.24 16.39
CA LEU A 207 0.95 -21.41 17.24
C LEU A 207 2.46 -21.63 17.45
N ALA A 208 3.29 -21.32 16.44
CA ALA A 208 4.74 -21.37 16.57
C ALA A 208 5.28 -20.30 17.52
N VAL A 209 4.69 -19.11 17.54
CA VAL A 209 5.13 -18.00 18.41
C VAL A 209 4.48 -18.06 19.81
N PHE A 210 3.21 -18.46 19.90
CA PHE A 210 2.41 -18.54 21.13
C PHE A 210 1.78 -19.92 21.35
N PRO A 211 2.58 -20.96 21.67
CA PRO A 211 2.04 -22.29 21.93
C PRO A 211 1.06 -22.32 23.12
N ASN A 212 1.14 -21.34 24.03
CA ASN A 212 0.27 -21.23 25.19
C ASN A 212 -1.10 -20.59 24.88
N GLU A 213 -1.25 -19.90 23.74
CA GLU A 213 -2.52 -19.29 23.30
C GLU A 213 -3.24 -20.13 22.24
N ALA A 214 -2.76 -21.37 22.05
CA ALA A 214 -3.24 -22.26 21.01
C ALA A 214 -4.76 -22.50 21.05
N GLU A 215 -5.33 -22.61 22.25
CA GLU A 215 -6.77 -22.75 22.45
C GLU A 215 -7.54 -21.55 21.86
N THR A 216 -7.16 -20.32 22.21
CA THR A 216 -7.85 -19.11 21.75
C THR A 216 -7.67 -18.87 20.26
N VAL A 217 -6.47 -19.11 19.72
CA VAL A 217 -6.17 -18.95 18.29
C VAL A 217 -6.98 -19.93 17.46
N VAL A 218 -6.99 -21.21 17.84
CA VAL A 218 -7.68 -22.27 17.10
C VAL A 218 -9.19 -22.11 17.23
N GLU A 219 -9.72 -21.82 18.43
CA GLU A 219 -11.14 -21.57 18.64
C GLU A 219 -11.64 -20.41 17.77
N THR A 220 -10.91 -19.29 17.75
CA THR A 220 -11.27 -18.12 16.94
C THR A 220 -11.21 -18.46 15.45
N ALA A 221 -10.13 -19.06 14.98
CA ALA A 221 -9.97 -19.43 13.57
C ALA A 221 -11.09 -20.38 13.10
N VAL A 222 -11.38 -21.43 13.89
CA VAL A 222 -12.41 -22.43 13.57
C VAL A 222 -13.82 -21.80 13.57
N ARG A 223 -14.11 -20.92 14.54
CA ARG A 223 -15.41 -20.22 14.61
C ARG A 223 -15.63 -19.32 13.40
N GLU A 224 -14.65 -18.50 13.06
CA GLU A 224 -14.78 -17.56 11.93
C GLU A 224 -14.83 -18.32 10.59
N SER A 225 -14.14 -19.47 10.47
CA SER A 225 -14.13 -20.31 9.25
C SER A 225 -15.28 -21.33 9.17
N ALA A 226 -16.24 -21.35 10.11
CA ALA A 226 -17.27 -22.39 10.21
C ALA A 226 -18.12 -22.60 8.94
N GLN A 227 -18.27 -21.56 8.12
CA GLN A 227 -19.00 -21.65 6.83
C GLN A 227 -18.22 -22.39 5.74
N GLN A 228 -16.91 -22.59 5.92
CA GLN A 228 -16.02 -23.23 4.98
C GLN A 228 -15.36 -24.46 5.60
N ARG A 229 -16.03 -25.58 5.40
CA ARG A 229 -15.63 -26.88 5.92
C ARG A 229 -14.18 -27.27 5.58
N GLU A 230 -13.70 -27.00 4.36
CA GLU A 230 -12.33 -27.32 3.96
C GLU A 230 -11.31 -26.49 4.76
N GLN A 231 -11.61 -25.22 5.01
CA GLN A 231 -10.75 -24.33 5.80
C GLN A 231 -10.65 -24.79 7.25
N VAL A 232 -11.78 -25.17 7.86
CA VAL A 232 -11.79 -25.72 9.22
C VAL A 232 -10.95 -27.00 9.31
N MET A 233 -11.04 -27.88 8.31
CA MET A 233 -10.21 -29.09 8.29
C MET A 233 -8.70 -28.77 8.22
N ARG A 234 -8.29 -27.78 7.42
CA ARG A 234 -6.88 -27.33 7.38
C ARG A 234 -6.43 -26.78 8.74
N ILE A 235 -7.22 -25.87 9.34
CA ILE A 235 -6.92 -25.26 10.65
C ILE A 235 -6.73 -26.33 11.73
N LEU A 236 -7.62 -27.32 11.80
CA LEU A 236 -7.54 -28.41 12.78
C LEU A 236 -6.28 -29.27 12.57
N ASN A 237 -5.91 -29.53 11.31
CA ASN A 237 -4.73 -30.31 10.97
C ASN A 237 -3.43 -29.57 11.33
N THR A 238 -3.36 -28.26 11.03
CA THR A 238 -2.26 -27.38 11.47
C THR A 238 -2.14 -27.36 13.00
N ALA A 239 -3.26 -27.20 13.70
CA ALA A 239 -3.28 -27.20 15.15
C ALA A 239 -2.83 -28.54 15.76
N GLN A 240 -3.18 -29.67 15.14
CA GLN A 240 -2.68 -30.99 15.52
C GLN A 240 -1.16 -31.08 15.38
N HIS A 241 -0.60 -30.61 14.26
CA HIS A 241 0.85 -30.56 14.02
C HIS A 241 1.59 -29.68 15.04
N ALA A 242 0.96 -28.60 15.48
CA ALA A 242 1.47 -27.73 16.54
C ALA A 242 1.34 -28.31 17.96
N GLY A 243 0.71 -29.47 18.12
CA GLY A 243 0.63 -30.19 19.40
C GLY A 243 -0.65 -29.96 20.22
N VAL A 244 -1.70 -29.39 19.62
CA VAL A 244 -3.01 -29.24 20.28
C VAL A 244 -3.66 -30.63 20.47
N SER A 245 -4.19 -30.89 21.66
CA SER A 245 -4.77 -32.21 22.00
C SER A 245 -5.99 -32.56 21.14
N GLN A 246 -6.10 -33.82 20.71
CA GLN A 246 -7.23 -34.29 19.90
C GLN A 246 -8.61 -34.04 20.56
N ASP A 247 -8.70 -34.17 21.89
CA ASP A 247 -9.96 -33.93 22.60
C ASP A 247 -10.44 -32.48 22.44
N LYS A 248 -9.52 -31.51 22.50
CA LYS A 248 -9.79 -30.09 22.25
C LYS A 248 -10.10 -29.79 20.79
N LEU A 249 -9.35 -30.39 19.86
CA LEU A 249 -9.63 -30.24 18.43
C LEU A 249 -11.03 -30.76 18.08
N LYS A 250 -11.47 -31.84 18.73
CA LYS A 250 -12.82 -32.39 18.57
C LYS A 250 -13.88 -31.43 19.10
N GLU A 251 -13.65 -30.81 20.26
CA GLU A 251 -14.51 -29.78 20.82
C GLU A 251 -14.67 -28.59 19.83
N TYR A 252 -13.56 -28.07 19.30
CA TYR A 252 -13.60 -26.98 18.31
C TYR A 252 -14.31 -27.39 17.02
N ALA A 253 -14.01 -28.57 16.47
CA ALA A 253 -14.65 -29.08 15.25
C ALA A 253 -16.17 -29.19 15.38
N MET A 254 -16.65 -29.74 16.50
CA MET A 254 -18.07 -29.87 16.78
C MET A 254 -18.74 -28.50 16.99
N SER A 255 -18.04 -27.55 17.63
CA SER A 255 -18.54 -26.18 17.81
C SER A 255 -18.73 -25.44 16.47
N ALA A 256 -17.94 -25.80 15.45
CA ALA A 256 -18.05 -25.28 14.09
C ALA A 256 -19.06 -26.02 13.21
N GLY A 257 -19.76 -27.02 13.74
CA GLY A 257 -20.76 -27.80 13.01
C GLY A 257 -20.21 -28.92 12.12
N LEU A 258 -18.94 -29.34 12.30
CA LEU A 258 -18.44 -30.57 11.67
C LEU A 258 -19.01 -31.80 12.37
N SER A 259 -19.32 -32.86 11.61
CA SER A 259 -19.68 -34.13 12.21
C SER A 259 -18.43 -34.90 12.64
N GLU A 260 -18.63 -35.90 13.50
CA GLU A 260 -17.55 -36.73 14.03
C GLU A 260 -16.82 -37.51 12.92
N ASP A 261 -17.53 -37.93 11.87
CA ASP A 261 -16.95 -38.60 10.70
C ASP A 261 -16.02 -37.67 9.91
N ASP A 262 -16.34 -36.38 9.88
CA ASP A 262 -15.59 -35.36 9.16
C ASP A 262 -14.31 -35.01 9.89
N PHE A 263 -14.40 -34.90 11.22
CA PHE A 263 -13.27 -34.72 12.10
C PHE A 263 -12.28 -35.89 11.99
N ASN A 264 -12.79 -37.13 12.03
CA ASN A 264 -11.97 -38.32 11.89
C ASN A 264 -11.30 -38.40 10.51
N SER A 265 -11.96 -37.91 9.47
CA SER A 265 -11.39 -37.83 8.12
C SER A 265 -10.29 -36.76 8.00
N ALA A 266 -10.41 -35.66 8.76
CA ALA A 266 -9.44 -34.55 8.76
C ALA A 266 -8.12 -34.88 9.49
N LEU A 267 -8.18 -35.70 10.54
CA LEU A 267 -7.03 -36.06 11.39
C LEU A 267 -6.53 -37.50 11.21
N GLY A 268 -7.18 -38.28 10.34
CA GLY A 268 -6.93 -39.70 10.13
C GLY A 268 -5.92 -40.04 9.01
N ASN A 269 -5.37 -39.03 8.33
CA ASN A 269 -4.31 -39.20 7.31
C ASN A 269 -3.00 -38.57 7.79
#